data_AF-A0A1Q6Y8X0-F1
#
_entry.id   AF-A0A1Q6Y8X0-F1
#
_cell.length_a   1.000
_cell.length_b   1.000
_cell.length_c   1.000
_cell.angle_alpha   90.00
_cell.angle_beta   90.00
_cell.angle_gamma   90.00
#
_symmetry.space_group_name_H-M   'P 1'
#
loop_
_entity.id
_entity.type
_entity.pdbx_description
1 polymer ?
#
loop_
_entity_poly.entity_id
_entity_poly.type
_entity_poly.pdbx_seq_one_letter_code
_entity_poly.pdbx_strand_id
1 'polypeptide(L)' 'MPRDEEEDQRVYKVVVNDEEQYSIWFADRPSPLGWREVGKEGPKGECLAYIKEVWTDMRPLSLRKQMAQRAG' A
#
# COMPACT_ATOMS: atom_id res chain seq x y z
N MET A 1 5.04 -26.49 7.90
CA MET A 1 5.45 -25.48 6.90
C MET A 1 5.65 -24.16 7.67
N PRO A 2 6.87 -23.76 8.06
CA PRO A 2 7.11 -22.60 8.92
C PRO A 2 7.45 -21.37 8.09
N ARG A 3 6.56 -20.95 7.18
CA ARG A 3 6.83 -19.79 6.31
C ARG A 3 6.33 -18.48 6.93
N ASP A 4 5.39 -18.57 7.86
CA ASP A 4 4.74 -17.39 8.47
C ASP A 4 5.57 -16.78 9.62
N GLU A 5 6.35 -17.57 10.37
CA GLU A 5 7.11 -17.07 11.54
C GLU A 5 8.34 -16.20 11.18
N GLU A 6 9.00 -16.47 10.04
CA GLU A 6 10.12 -15.63 9.55
C GLU A 6 9.64 -14.30 8.97
N GLU A 7 8.41 -14.24 8.43
CA GLU A 7 7.82 -13.00 7.92
C GLU A 7 7.43 -12.03 9.05
N ASP A 8 7.25 -12.53 10.27
CA ASP A 8 6.79 -11.75 11.43
C ASP A 8 7.90 -10.87 12.05
N GLN A 9 9.17 -11.27 11.87
CA GLN A 9 10.33 -10.50 12.36
C GLN A 9 10.81 -9.44 11.37
N ARG A 10 10.33 -9.46 10.11
CA ARG A 10 10.76 -8.52 9.08
C ARG A 10 9.91 -7.25 9.14
N VAL A 11 10.60 -6.12 9.15
CA VAL A 11 9.97 -4.80 9.10
C VAL A 11 9.76 -4.39 7.64
N TYR A 12 8.54 -3.98 7.35
CA TYR A 12 8.10 -3.46 6.06
C TYR A 12 7.60 -2.03 6.23
N LYS A 13 7.72 -1.24 5.18
CA LYS A 13 7.13 0.08 5.06
C LYS A 13 6.07 0.09 3.99
N VAL A 14 5.03 0.87 4.20
CA VAL A 14 3.97 1.08 3.21
C VAL A 14 4.43 2.13 2.21
N VAL A 15 4.29 1.79 0.94
CA VAL A 15 4.61 2.66 -0.19
C VAL A 15 3.40 2.82 -1.09
N VAL A 16 3.32 3.97 -1.74
CA VAL A 16 2.27 4.31 -2.71
C VAL A 16 2.92 4.79 -4.00
N ASN A 17 2.41 4.35 -5.14
CA ASN A 17 2.84 4.85 -6.44
C ASN A 17 1.99 6.07 -6.89
N ASP A 18 2.34 6.65 -8.04
CA ASP A 18 1.60 7.76 -8.66
C ASP A 18 0.16 7.39 -9.06
N GLU A 19 -0.20 6.11 -9.09
CA GLU A 19 -1.55 5.60 -9.36
C GLU A 19 -2.38 5.35 -8.10
N GLU A 20 -1.92 5.83 -6.93
CA GLU A 20 -2.55 5.59 -5.62
C GLU A 20 -2.68 4.10 -5.24
N GLN A 21 -1.81 3.25 -5.79
CA GLN A 21 -1.74 1.83 -5.41
C GLN A 21 -0.82 1.67 -4.22
N TYR A 22 -1.35 1.06 -3.17
CA TYR A 22 -0.63 0.79 -1.94
C TYR A 22 0.05 -0.58 -2.00
N SER A 23 1.31 -0.64 -1.59
CA SER A 23 2.08 -1.87 -1.46
C SER A 23 2.98 -1.82 -0.23
N ILE A 24 3.54 -2.96 0.15
CA ILE A 24 4.56 -3.05 1.19
C ILE A 24 5.94 -3.23 0.54
N TRP A 25 6.93 -2.54 1.08
CA TRP A 25 8.33 -2.66 0.69
C TRP A 25 9.19 -2.96 1.92
N PHE A 26 10.37 -3.53 1.73
CA PHE A 26 11.27 -3.78 2.86
C PHE A 26 11.75 -2.45 3.46
N ALA A 27 11.68 -2.32 4.78
CA ALA A 27 12.08 -1.10 5.49
C ALA A 27 13.59 -0.83 5.39
N ASP A 28 14.39 -1.91 5.34
CA ASP A 28 15.86 -1.86 5.21
C ASP A 28 16.35 -1.49 3.81
N ARG A 29 15.45 -1.31 2.83
CA ARG A 29 15.78 -0.98 1.44
C ARG A 29 15.26 0.40 1.04
N PRO A 30 16.01 1.13 0.19
CA PRO A 30 15.47 2.34 -0.43
C PRO A 30 14.23 1.99 -1.27
N SER A 31 13.26 2.90 -1.26
CA SER A 31 12.04 2.75 -2.06
C SER A 31 12.36 2.85 -3.56
N PRO A 32 11.70 2.07 -4.44
CA PRO A 32 11.92 2.17 -5.88
C PRO A 32 11.54 3.55 -6.43
N LEU A 33 12.12 3.91 -7.57
CA LEU A 33 11.71 5.10 -8.33
C LEU A 33 10.21 5.03 -8.67
N GLY A 34 9.49 6.12 -8.45
CA GLY A 34 8.03 6.19 -8.65
C GLY A 34 7.19 5.68 -7.48
N TRP A 35 7.83 5.27 -6.37
CA TRP A 35 7.15 4.90 -5.14
C TRP A 35 7.51 5.88 -4.01
N ARG A 36 6.50 6.31 -3.26
CA ARG A 36 6.64 7.18 -2.10
C ARG A 36 6.25 6.46 -0.84
N GLU A 37 6.99 6.70 0.23
CA GLU A 37 6.68 6.18 1.56
C GLU A 37 5.51 6.99 2.16
N VAL A 38 4.54 6.29 2.75
CA VAL A 38 3.36 6.94 3.37
C VAL A 38 3.51 7.13 4.87
N GLY A 39 4.66 6.77 5.44
CA GLY A 39 4.97 6.95 6.87
C GLY A 39 4.51 5.83 7.79
N LYS A 40 3.90 4.75 7.26
CA LYS A 40 3.63 3.53 8.04
C LYS A 40 4.77 2.52 7.82
N GLU A 41 5.39 2.09 8.91
CA GLU A 41 6.40 1.03 8.97
C GLU A 41 6.07 0.08 10.13
N GLY A 42 6.36 -1.21 9.97
CA GLY A 42 6.07 -2.23 10.96
C GLY A 42 6.11 -3.65 10.39
N PRO A 43 5.69 -4.66 11.16
CA PRO A 43 5.59 -6.03 10.66
C PRO A 43 4.57 -6.11 9.52
N LYS A 44 4.72 -7.13 8.67
CA LYS A 44 3.88 -7.35 7.48
C LYS A 44 2.38 -7.24 7.79
N GLY A 45 1.93 -7.84 8.90
CA GLY A 45 0.53 -7.80 9.33
C GLY A 45 -0.01 -6.40 9.56
N GLU A 46 0.75 -5.56 10.29
CA GLU A 46 0.36 -4.16 10.55
C GLU A 46 0.32 -3.31 9.29
N CYS A 47 1.32 -3.45 8.42
CA CYS A 47 1.38 -2.72 7.16
C CYS A 47 0.23 -3.10 6.23
N LEU A 48 -0.11 -4.39 6.14
CA LEU A 48 -1.27 -4.85 5.36
C LEU A 48 -2.60 -4.41 5.98
N ALA A 49 -2.71 -4.38 7.31
CA ALA A 49 -3.91 -3.87 7.99
C ALA A 49 -4.12 -2.38 7.69
N TYR A 50 -3.04 -1.59 7.78
CA TYR A 50 -3.07 -0.18 7.39
C TYR A 50 -3.47 -0.01 5.93
N ILE A 51 -2.88 -0.77 5.00
CA ILE A 51 -3.27 -0.72 3.58
C ILE A 51 -4.76 -1.02 3.41
N LYS A 52 -5.30 -2.04 4.08
CA LYS A 52 -6.75 -2.34 4.03
C LYS A 52 -7.61 -1.21 4.59
N GLU A 53 -7.11 -0.50 5.60
CA GLU A 53 -7.82 0.63 6.22
C GLU A 53 -7.78 1.89 5.37
N VAL A 54 -6.66 2.20 4.70
CA VAL A 54 -6.54 3.42 3.87
C VAL A 54 -7.00 3.20 2.43
N TRP A 55 -6.79 2.00 1.89
CA TRP A 55 -7.24 1.61 0.55
C TRP A 55 -8.70 1.16 0.56
N THR A 56 -9.56 2.01 1.12
CA THR A 56 -11.01 1.79 1.26
C THR A 56 -11.74 1.76 -0.08
N ASP A 57 -11.17 2.39 -1.10
CA ASP A 57 -11.75 2.44 -2.43
C ASP A 57 -10.76 1.90 -3.45
N MET A 58 -10.89 0.60 -3.73
CA MET A 58 -10.13 -0.10 -4.77
C MET A 58 -10.59 0.25 -6.19
N ARG A 59 -11.51 1.22 -6.37
CA ARG A 59 -11.88 1.69 -7.70
C ARG A 59 -10.74 2.57 -8.24
N PRO A 60 -10.24 2.28 -9.46
CA PRO A 60 -9.26 3.14 -10.11
C PRO A 60 -9.77 4.59 -10.16
N LEU A 61 -8.90 5.57 -9.90
CA LEU A 61 -9.20 7.01 -10.04
C LEU A 61 -9.94 7.35 -11.36
N SER A 62 -9.61 6.64 -12.44
CA SER A 62 -10.24 6.78 -13.76
C SER A 62 -11.76 6.50 -13.75
N LEU A 63 -12.21 5.53 -12.95
CA LEU A 63 -13.64 5.21 -12.78
C LEU A 63 -14.37 6.29 -11.97
N ARG A 64 -13.70 6.87 -10.97
CA ARG A 64 -14.25 7.97 -10.16
C ARG A 64 -14.44 9.24 -11.00
N LYS A 65 -13.48 9.60 -11.86
CA LYS A 65 -13.61 10.75 -12.79
C LYS A 65 -14.75 10.54 -13.80
N GLN A 66 -14.92 9.32 -14.34
CA GLN A 66 -16.03 9.04 -15.26
C GLN A 66 -17.42 9.11 -14.63
N MET A 67 -17.58 8.76 -13.34
CA MET A 67 -18.88 8.87 -12.66
C MET A 67 -19.23 10.30 -12.28
N ALA A 68 -18.24 11.13 -11.88
CA ALA A 68 -18.47 12.56 -11.62
C ALA A 68 -18.90 13.33 -12.88
N GLN A 69 -18.45 12.89 -14.07
CA GLN A 69 -18.77 13.54 -15.34
C GLN A 69 -20.09 13.07 -15.99
N ARG A 70 -20.68 11.98 -15.48
CA ARG A 70 -21.99 11.45 -15.93
C ARG A 70 -23.19 11.95 -15.13
N ALA A 71 -22.96 12.69 -14.04
CA ALA A 71 -23.99 13.28 -13.20
C ALA A 71 -24.21 14.78 -13.49
N GLY A 72 -23.69 15.28 -14.61
CA GLY A 72 -23.91 16.65 -15.11
C GLY A 72 -24.91 16.67 -16.26
#